data_AF-A0A3G9KAD3-F1
#
_entry.id   AF-A0A3G9KAD3-F1
#
_cell.length_a   1.000
_cell.length_b   1.000
_cell.length_c   1.000
_cell.angle_alpha   90.00
_cell.angle_beta   90.00
_cell.angle_gamma   90.00
#
_symmetry.space_group_name_H-M   'P 1'
#
loop_
_entity.id
_entity.type
_entity.pdbx_description
1 polymer ?
#
loop_
_entity_poly.entity_id
_entity_poly.type
_entity_poly.pdbx_seq_one_letter_code
_entity_poly.pdbx_strand_id
1 'polypeptide(L)'
;MYGLQAEAHFDGAHFLTDYYGKCENLHGHRWRVVATIEVERLQGAHDGAGELRDDGTSTAAGTMRDMVVDFGVFKRTVAEVADELDHTFLVEEGSLAPATVAALEGEGFSLTMLPFRTTAENLARWFFDRLAERGLPVSQVEVDETPNNRAFYARDGHVGR
;
A
#
# COMPACT_ATOMS: atom_id res chain seq x y z
N MET A 1 -20.17 -7.92 -5.91
CA MET A 1 -18.88 -7.35 -5.48
C MET A 1 -19.16 -6.18 -4.56
N TYR A 2 -18.59 -6.22 -3.36
CA TYR A 2 -18.61 -5.15 -2.38
C TYR A 2 -17.18 -4.66 -2.19
N GLY A 3 -16.97 -3.35 -2.20
CA GLY A 3 -15.64 -2.76 -2.11
C GLY A 3 -15.53 -1.68 -1.04
N LEU A 4 -14.33 -1.55 -0.48
CA LEU A 4 -13.97 -0.47 0.43
C LEU A 4 -12.68 0.19 -0.05
N GLN A 5 -12.58 1.50 0.17
CA GLN A 5 -11.35 2.26 -0.04
C GLN A 5 -10.88 2.90 1.26
N ALA A 6 -9.57 2.86 1.47
CA ALA A 6 -8.90 3.58 2.54
C ALA A 6 -7.67 4.29 1.98
N GLU A 7 -7.35 5.42 2.58
CA GLU A 7 -6.29 6.32 2.15
C GLU A 7 -5.31 6.56 3.29
N ALA A 8 -4.03 6.62 2.95
CA ALA A 8 -2.95 7.07 3.81
C ALA A 8 -2.00 8.00 3.02
N HIS A 9 -1.16 8.70 3.76
CA HIS A 9 -0.11 9.53 3.19
C HIS A 9 1.23 9.19 3.84
N PHE A 10 2.30 9.39 3.10
CA PHE A 10 3.64 9.43 3.66
C PHE A 10 4.46 10.51 2.93
N ASP A 11 5.38 11.14 3.64
CA ASP A 11 6.30 12.13 3.09
C ASP A 11 7.65 11.45 2.82
N GLY A 12 8.12 11.48 1.59
CA GLY A 12 9.33 10.74 1.19
C GLY A 12 10.13 11.47 0.12
N ALA A 13 11.46 11.45 0.27
CA ALA A 13 12.37 11.93 -0.76
C ALA A 13 12.75 10.78 -1.71
N HIS A 14 12.99 11.08 -2.98
CA HIS A 14 13.48 10.11 -3.96
C HIS A 14 14.18 10.80 -5.15
N PHE A 15 14.72 10.00 -6.05
CA PHE A 15 15.29 10.40 -7.33
C PHE A 15 15.25 9.21 -8.30
N LEU A 16 15.35 9.48 -9.61
CA LEU A 16 15.32 8.46 -10.64
C LEU A 16 16.61 8.49 -11.49
N THR A 17 17.49 7.49 -11.35
CA THR A 17 18.71 7.39 -12.16
C THR A 17 18.41 7.20 -13.65
N ASP A 18 19.28 7.77 -14.49
CA ASP A 18 19.22 7.69 -15.95
C ASP A 18 17.85 8.12 -16.52
N TYR A 19 17.20 9.09 -15.87
CA TYR A 19 15.91 9.63 -16.31
C TYR A 19 16.06 10.75 -17.34
N TYR A 20 17.18 11.49 -17.30
CA TYR A 20 17.45 12.64 -18.17
C TYR A 20 16.35 13.72 -18.11
N GLY A 21 15.83 13.96 -16.89
CA GLY A 21 14.72 14.89 -16.64
C GLY A 21 14.72 15.40 -15.21
N LYS A 22 13.73 16.23 -14.83
CA LYS A 22 13.71 16.88 -13.50
C LYS A 22 13.72 15.89 -12.34
N CYS A 23 13.05 14.75 -12.48
CA CYS A 23 12.96 13.70 -11.46
C CYS A 23 14.29 12.95 -11.21
N GLU A 24 15.33 13.22 -12.01
CA GLU A 24 16.68 12.69 -11.77
C GLU A 24 17.39 13.38 -10.60
N ASN A 25 17.03 14.62 -10.31
CA ASN A 25 17.53 15.31 -9.13
C ASN A 25 16.83 14.80 -7.87
N LEU A 26 17.54 14.79 -6.74
CA LEU A 26 16.93 14.55 -5.43
C LEU A 26 15.82 15.56 -5.16
N HIS A 27 14.63 15.04 -4.85
CA HIS A 27 13.45 15.82 -4.50
C HIS A 27 12.55 14.96 -3.59
N GLY A 28 11.34 15.42 -3.29
CA GLY A 28 10.39 14.63 -2.51
C GLY A 28 8.95 15.02 -2.78
N HIS A 29 8.06 14.16 -2.30
CA HIS A 29 6.62 14.30 -2.45
C HIS A 29 5.92 13.98 -1.15
N ARG A 30 4.70 14.52 -1.02
CA ARG A 30 3.70 13.96 -0.12
C ARG A 30 2.91 12.93 -0.91
N TRP A 31 3.30 11.67 -0.76
CA TRP A 31 2.69 10.57 -1.46
C TRP A 31 1.31 10.30 -0.89
N ARG A 32 0.35 10.02 -1.76
CA ARG A 32 -1.00 9.58 -1.39
C ARG A 32 -1.18 8.14 -1.86
N VAL A 33 -1.57 7.26 -0.95
CA VAL A 33 -1.81 5.84 -1.21
C VAL A 33 -3.28 5.55 -0.99
N VAL A 34 -3.96 5.02 -2.00
CA VAL A 34 -5.35 4.54 -1.88
C VAL A 34 -5.38 3.05 -2.11
N ALA A 35 -5.75 2.30 -1.09
CA ALA A 35 -6.00 0.87 -1.22
C ALA A 35 -7.49 0.64 -1.45
N THR A 36 -7.81 -0.24 -2.41
CA THR A 36 -9.14 -0.77 -2.66
C THR A 36 -9.15 -2.25 -2.35
N ILE A 37 -10.08 -2.69 -1.52
CA ILE A 37 -10.34 -4.11 -1.24
C ILE A 37 -11.72 -4.48 -1.76
N GLU A 38 -11.87 -5.72 -2.23
CA GLU A 38 -13.15 -6.21 -2.74
C GLU A 38 -13.42 -7.66 -2.35
N VAL A 39 -14.67 -7.96 -2.04
CA VAL A 39 -15.17 -9.32 -1.78
C VAL A 39 -16.47 -9.59 -2.54
N GLU A 40 -16.72 -10.86 -2.86
CA GLU A 40 -17.97 -11.27 -3.50
C GLU A 40 -19.14 -11.27 -2.53
N ARG A 41 -18.88 -11.62 -1.26
CA ARG A 41 -19.89 -11.74 -0.19
C ARG A 41 -19.41 -11.07 1.08
N LEU A 42 -20.35 -10.47 1.80
CA LEU A 42 -20.09 -9.86 3.11
C LEU A 42 -19.97 -10.95 4.18
N GLN A 43 -19.26 -10.64 5.26
CA GLN A 43 -19.11 -11.52 6.41
C GLN A 43 -20.48 -11.85 7.01
N GLY A 44 -20.77 -13.14 7.21
CA GLY A 44 -22.02 -13.57 7.83
C GLY A 44 -23.29 -13.31 6.99
N ALA A 45 -23.15 -13.11 5.67
CA ALA A 45 -24.27 -12.92 4.76
C ALA A 45 -25.32 -14.06 4.92
N HIS A 46 -26.59 -13.65 4.97
CA HIS A 46 -27.75 -14.44 5.39
C HIS A 46 -28.18 -15.56 4.44
N ASP A 47 -27.39 -15.89 3.41
CA ASP A 47 -27.63 -16.97 2.44
C ASP A 47 -27.26 -18.39 2.93
N GLY A 48 -26.98 -18.54 4.24
CA GLY A 48 -27.03 -19.85 4.93
C GLY A 48 -25.70 -20.57 5.15
N ALA A 49 -24.56 -19.92 4.90
CA ALA A 49 -23.24 -20.47 5.21
C ALA A 49 -22.59 -19.74 6.41
N GLY A 50 -23.31 -19.65 7.52
CA GLY A 50 -22.67 -19.44 8.82
C GLY A 50 -22.36 -20.81 9.40
N GLU A 51 -21.17 -21.36 9.15
CA GLU A 51 -20.75 -22.59 9.84
C GLU A 51 -20.82 -22.33 11.34
N LEU A 52 -21.60 -23.16 12.04
CA LEU A 52 -21.48 -23.33 13.47
C LEU A 52 -20.12 -23.96 13.71
N ARG A 53 -19.27 -23.28 14.47
CA ARG A 53 -18.09 -23.92 15.04
C ARG A 53 -18.56 -25.03 16.00
N ASP A 54 -17.74 -26.08 16.17
CA ASP A 54 -18.02 -27.19 17.10
C ASP A 54 -18.27 -26.74 18.55
N ASP A 55 -17.92 -25.51 18.89
CA ASP A 55 -18.15 -24.87 20.19
C ASP A 55 -19.52 -24.15 20.31
N GLY A 56 -20.38 -24.24 19.29
CA GLY A 56 -21.70 -23.63 19.25
C GLY A 56 -21.71 -22.14 18.87
N THR A 57 -20.57 -21.56 18.46
CA THR A 57 -20.50 -20.17 18.00
C THR A 57 -20.69 -20.06 16.49
N SER A 58 -21.49 -19.09 16.05
CA SER A 58 -21.68 -18.78 14.62
C SER A 58 -20.75 -17.65 14.20
N THR A 59 -20.08 -17.80 13.05
CA THR A 59 -19.34 -16.70 12.40
C THR A 59 -20.24 -15.55 11.94
N ALA A 60 -21.58 -15.72 11.96
CA ALA A 60 -22.57 -14.67 11.71
C ALA A 60 -22.96 -13.88 12.98
N ALA A 61 -22.49 -14.29 14.16
CA ALA A 61 -22.74 -13.60 15.42
C ALA A 61 -21.50 -12.81 15.86
N GLY A 62 -21.51 -11.49 15.64
CA GLY A 62 -20.42 -10.60 16.03
C GLY A 62 -20.62 -9.18 15.52
N THR A 63 -19.77 -8.25 15.95
CA THR A 63 -19.81 -6.82 15.55
C THR A 63 -19.41 -6.58 14.08
N MET A 64 -18.94 -7.61 13.37
CA MET A 64 -18.41 -7.52 12.00
C MET A 64 -19.34 -8.15 10.94
N ARG A 65 -20.56 -8.57 11.31
CA ARG A 65 -21.57 -9.07 10.35
C ARG A 65 -21.92 -8.00 9.32
N ASP A 66 -22.17 -8.43 8.08
CA ASP A 66 -22.51 -7.60 6.92
C ASP A 66 -21.43 -6.57 6.55
N MET A 67 -20.17 -6.87 6.85
CA MET A 67 -19.01 -6.06 6.47
C MET A 67 -18.11 -6.80 5.48
N VAL A 68 -17.31 -6.06 4.70
CA VAL A 68 -16.18 -6.61 3.94
C VAL A 68 -15.06 -6.97 4.92
N VAL A 69 -14.65 -5.98 5.71
CA VAL A 69 -13.75 -6.02 6.86
C VAL A 69 -14.11 -4.84 7.77
N ASP A 70 -13.71 -4.87 9.03
CA ASP A 70 -13.80 -3.69 9.89
C ASP A 70 -12.99 -2.53 9.27
N PHE A 71 -13.66 -1.39 9.05
CA PHE A 71 -13.06 -0.24 8.37
C PHE A 71 -11.89 0.37 9.17
N GLY A 72 -11.93 0.27 10.50
CA GLY A 72 -10.85 0.70 11.37
C GLY A 72 -9.62 -0.20 11.25
N VAL A 73 -9.81 -1.52 11.16
CA VAL A 73 -8.73 -2.46 10.84
C VAL A 73 -8.11 -2.11 9.48
N PHE A 74 -8.93 -1.95 8.44
CA PHE A 74 -8.45 -1.62 7.10
C PHE A 74 -7.63 -0.32 7.08
N LYS A 75 -8.16 0.76 7.65
CA LYS A 75 -7.46 2.05 7.74
C LYS A 75 -6.12 1.95 8.47
N ARG A 76 -6.09 1.24 9.61
CA ARG A 76 -4.83 1.05 10.36
C ARG A 76 -3.81 0.28 9.56
N THR A 77 -4.21 -0.81 8.91
CA THR A 77 -3.27 -1.60 8.09
C THR A 77 -2.69 -0.77 6.94
N VAL A 78 -3.51 0.04 6.25
CA VAL A 78 -3.03 0.92 5.17
C VAL A 78 -2.08 2.00 5.71
N ALA A 79 -2.41 2.61 6.84
CA ALA A 79 -1.55 3.59 7.49
C ALA A 79 -0.21 2.96 7.94
N GLU A 80 -0.24 1.81 8.60
CA GLU A 80 0.96 1.11 9.05
C GLU A 80 1.93 0.77 7.90
N VAL A 81 1.41 0.38 6.73
CA VAL A 81 2.26 0.09 5.56
C VAL A 81 2.81 1.38 4.94
N ALA A 82 2.06 2.49 4.96
CA ALA A 82 2.56 3.80 4.52
C ALA A 82 3.64 4.35 5.46
N ASP A 83 3.46 4.16 6.76
CA ASP A 83 4.42 4.55 7.81
C ASP A 83 5.77 3.82 7.66
N GLU A 84 5.83 2.66 6.98
CA GLU A 84 7.10 1.97 6.68
C GLU A 84 8.00 2.80 5.73
N LEU A 85 7.43 3.72 4.95
CA LEU A 85 8.17 4.59 4.02
C LEU A 85 8.26 6.04 4.50
N ASP A 86 7.48 6.41 5.53
CA ASP A 86 7.31 7.79 5.96
C ASP A 86 8.58 8.42 6.54
N HIS A 87 8.83 9.67 6.16
CA HIS A 87 10.01 10.45 6.52
C HIS A 87 11.36 9.75 6.18
N THR A 88 11.38 8.93 5.12
CA THR A 88 12.61 8.27 4.65
C THR A 88 13.04 8.74 3.26
N PHE A 89 14.32 8.54 2.95
CA PHE A 89 14.85 8.68 1.60
C PHE A 89 14.71 7.35 0.86
N LEU A 90 13.81 7.29 -0.13
CA LEU A 90 13.58 6.12 -0.96
C LEU A 90 14.68 5.99 -2.02
N VAL A 91 15.43 4.89 -2.00
CA VAL A 91 16.58 4.67 -2.87
C VAL A 91 16.46 3.33 -3.59
N GLU A 92 16.53 3.34 -4.91
CA GLU A 92 16.65 2.11 -5.70
C GLU A 92 17.99 1.42 -5.37
N GLU A 93 17.95 0.13 -5.04
CA GLU A 93 19.15 -0.65 -4.77
C GLU A 93 20.16 -0.55 -5.93
N GLY A 94 21.41 -0.21 -5.60
CA GLY A 94 22.47 -0.03 -6.60
C GLY A 94 22.50 1.32 -7.32
N SER A 95 21.54 2.23 -7.06
CA SER A 95 21.50 3.57 -7.68
C SER A 95 22.48 4.58 -7.06
N LEU A 96 22.90 4.36 -5.80
CA LEU A 96 23.93 5.16 -5.13
C LEU A 96 25.21 4.37 -4.96
N ALA A 97 26.35 5.07 -5.01
CA ALA A 97 27.63 4.48 -4.66
C ALA A 97 27.63 4.04 -3.18
N PRO A 98 28.28 2.91 -2.82
CA PRO A 98 28.33 2.45 -1.43
C PRO A 98 28.89 3.49 -0.45
N ALA A 99 29.85 4.31 -0.90
CA ALA A 99 30.40 5.40 -0.10
C ALA A 99 29.38 6.52 0.19
N THR A 100 28.46 6.78 -0.73
CA THR A 100 27.38 7.76 -0.55
C THR A 100 26.36 7.26 0.46
N VAL A 101 25.96 5.99 0.36
CA VAL A 101 25.06 5.35 1.33
C VAL A 101 25.67 5.41 2.74
N ALA A 102 26.92 4.98 2.89
CA ALA A 102 27.62 5.01 4.18
C ALA A 102 27.76 6.44 4.77
N ALA A 103 27.93 7.46 3.91
CA ALA A 103 27.98 8.85 4.36
C ALA A 103 26.62 9.32 4.90
N LEU A 104 25.53 9.07 4.16
CA LEU A 104 24.18 9.45 4.57
C LEU A 104 23.78 8.73 5.88
N GLU A 105 24.01 7.42 5.97
CA GLU A 105 23.75 6.66 7.20
C GLU A 105 24.62 7.14 8.37
N GLY A 106 25.90 7.47 8.12
CA GLY A 106 26.82 8.01 9.13
C GLY A 106 26.41 9.39 9.65
N GLU A 107 25.68 10.17 8.86
CA GLU A 107 25.06 11.44 9.25
C GLU A 107 23.68 11.27 9.90
N GLY A 108 23.16 10.04 9.98
CA GLY A 108 21.89 9.72 10.62
C GLY A 108 20.66 9.88 9.73
N PHE A 109 20.82 9.95 8.40
CA PHE A 109 19.70 9.91 7.47
C PHE A 109 19.03 8.53 7.51
N SER A 110 17.70 8.51 7.41
CA SER A 110 16.91 7.29 7.26
C SER A 110 16.73 6.97 5.77
N LEU A 111 17.26 5.83 5.33
CA LEU A 111 17.18 5.38 3.94
C LEU A 111 16.31 4.12 3.87
N THR A 112 15.40 4.11 2.91
CA THR A 112 14.64 2.91 2.55
C THR A 112 15.14 2.41 1.21
N MET A 113 15.93 1.34 1.25
CA MET A 113 16.44 0.66 0.06
C MET A 113 15.35 -0.21 -0.55
N LEU A 114 15.04 0.01 -1.82
CA LEU A 114 13.98 -0.70 -2.55
C LEU A 114 14.57 -1.44 -3.76
N PRO A 115 14.17 -2.70 -4.01
CA PRO A 115 14.73 -3.53 -5.08
C PRO A 115 14.16 -3.15 -6.47
N PHE A 116 13.67 -1.93 -6.61
CA PHE A 116 13.05 -1.41 -7.82
C PHE A 116 13.19 0.12 -7.87
N ARG A 117 13.07 0.66 -9.09
CA ARG A 117 13.02 2.11 -9.34
C ARG A 117 11.82 2.75 -8.63
N THR A 118 12.05 3.83 -7.88
CA THR A 118 11.10 4.45 -6.94
C THR A 118 10.01 5.31 -7.61
N THR A 119 9.40 4.80 -8.69
CA THR A 119 8.27 5.46 -9.36
C THR A 119 6.94 5.13 -8.70
N ALA A 120 5.92 5.96 -8.91
CA ALA A 120 4.56 5.72 -8.41
C ALA A 120 4.00 4.35 -8.83
N GLU A 121 4.29 3.85 -10.04
CA GLU A 121 3.83 2.54 -10.53
C GLU A 121 4.41 1.38 -9.72
N ASN A 122 5.72 1.39 -9.48
CA ASN A 122 6.38 0.34 -8.71
C ASN A 122 5.99 0.39 -7.23
N LEU A 123 5.82 1.59 -6.67
CA LEU A 123 5.28 1.77 -5.32
C LEU A 123 3.85 1.23 -5.22
N ALA A 124 2.98 1.48 -6.20
CA ALA A 124 1.62 0.95 -6.21
C ALA A 124 1.61 -0.58 -6.13
N ARG A 125 2.48 -1.26 -6.89
CA ARG A 125 2.65 -2.71 -6.79
C ARG A 125 3.20 -3.14 -5.43
N TRP A 126 4.20 -2.44 -4.90
CA TRP A 126 4.78 -2.75 -3.60
C TRP A 126 3.75 -2.65 -2.47
N PHE A 127 2.95 -1.57 -2.45
CA PHE A 127 1.87 -1.41 -1.48
C PHE A 127 0.80 -2.50 -1.64
N PHE A 128 0.45 -2.86 -2.87
CA PHE A 128 -0.47 -3.96 -3.14
C PHE A 128 0.05 -5.27 -2.52
N ASP A 129 1.30 -5.64 -2.81
CA ASP A 129 1.92 -6.87 -2.34
C ASP A 129 2.00 -6.88 -0.80
N ARG A 130 2.45 -5.77 -0.17
CA ARG A 130 2.52 -5.64 1.30
C ARG A 130 1.16 -5.74 1.98
N LEU A 131 0.11 -5.13 1.42
CA LEU A 131 -1.24 -5.21 1.98
C LEU A 131 -1.84 -6.61 1.80
N ALA A 132 -1.57 -7.28 0.68
CA ALA A 132 -1.97 -8.66 0.45
C ALA A 132 -1.27 -9.63 1.43
N GLU A 133 0.02 -9.43 1.72
CA GLU A 133 0.77 -10.18 2.75
C GLU A 133 0.17 -10.02 4.16
N ARG A 134 -0.46 -8.86 4.44
CA ARG A 134 -1.21 -8.62 5.68
C ARG A 134 -2.62 -9.27 5.68
N GLY A 135 -2.96 -10.04 4.65
CA GLY A 135 -4.20 -10.81 4.54
C GLY A 135 -5.41 -10.02 4.03
N LEU A 136 -5.22 -8.81 3.50
CA LEU A 136 -6.31 -8.03 2.92
C LEU A 136 -6.67 -8.52 1.51
N PRO A 137 -7.96 -8.60 1.13
CA PRO A 137 -8.39 -8.95 -0.22
C PRO A 137 -8.27 -7.74 -1.15
N VAL A 138 -7.04 -7.26 -1.36
CA VAL A 138 -6.74 -6.08 -2.18
C VAL A 138 -7.08 -6.35 -3.64
N SER A 139 -7.79 -5.42 -4.26
CA SER A 139 -8.12 -5.46 -5.69
C SER A 139 -7.29 -4.45 -6.49
N GLN A 140 -6.97 -3.30 -5.91
CA GLN A 140 -6.23 -2.21 -6.54
C GLN A 140 -5.54 -1.35 -5.49
N VAL A 141 -4.36 -0.83 -5.83
CA VAL A 141 -3.71 0.27 -5.12
C VAL A 141 -3.39 1.39 -6.10
N GLU A 142 -3.68 2.62 -5.70
CA GLU A 142 -3.29 3.84 -6.40
C GLU A 142 -2.24 4.60 -5.58
N VAL A 143 -1.27 5.19 -6.27
CA VAL A 143 -0.23 6.02 -5.68
C VAL A 143 -0.13 7.33 -6.47
N ASP A 144 -0.26 8.45 -5.76
CA ASP A 144 -0.15 9.79 -6.34
C ASP A 144 1.13 10.47 -5.82
N GLU A 145 2.03 10.85 -6.73
CA GLU A 145 3.17 11.75 -6.44
C GLU A 145 2.69 13.19 -6.26
N THR A 146 1.68 13.58 -7.03
CA THR A 146 1.11 14.92 -7.03
C THR A 146 -0.41 14.83 -7.02
N PRO A 147 -1.14 15.85 -6.53
CA PRO A 147 -2.59 15.77 -6.40
C PRO A 147 -3.37 15.48 -7.70
N ASN A 148 -2.76 15.69 -8.86
CA ASN A 148 -3.43 15.63 -10.16
C ASN A 148 -3.07 14.39 -10.99
N ASN A 149 -2.06 13.60 -10.59
CA ASN A 149 -1.57 12.47 -11.37
C ASN A 149 -1.43 11.25 -10.48
N ARG A 150 -1.90 10.10 -10.98
CA ARG A 150 -1.87 8.83 -10.24
C ARG A 150 -1.34 7.69 -11.09
N ALA A 151 -0.59 6.79 -10.46
CA ALA A 151 -0.32 5.46 -10.96
C ALA A 151 -1.18 4.45 -10.19
N PHE A 152 -1.43 3.28 -10.79
CA PHE A 152 -2.12 2.21 -10.09
C PHE A 152 -1.59 0.83 -10.48
N TYR A 153 -1.75 -0.11 -9.55
CA TYR A 153 -1.58 -1.54 -9.79
C TYR A 153 -2.85 -2.25 -9.34
N ALA A 154 -3.34 -3.18 -10.17
CA ALA A 154 -4.57 -3.92 -9.92
C ALA A 154 -4.37 -5.40 -10.21
N ARG A 155 -5.12 -6.25 -9.50
CA ARG A 155 -5.14 -7.70 -9.78
C ARG A 155 -5.65 -7.98 -11.20
N ASP A 156 -5.16 -9.04 -11.83
CA ASP A 156 -5.62 -9.44 -13.16
C ASP A 156 -7.15 -9.59 -13.21
N GLY A 157 -7.75 -9.03 -14.26
CA GLY A 157 -9.20 -9.02 -14.47
C GLY A 157 -9.96 -7.98 -13.64
N HIS A 158 -9.30 -7.28 -12.70
CA HIS A 158 -9.85 -6.09 -12.05
C HIS A 158 -9.38 -4.85 -12.81
N VAL A 159 -10.27 -4.30 -13.65
CA VAL A 159 -10.09 -2.98 -14.23
C VAL A 159 -10.94 -2.03 -13.39
N GLY A 160 -10.35 -1.44 -12.36
CA GLY A 160 -10.99 -0.42 -11.53
C GLY A 160 -11.25 0.86 -12.34
N ARG A 161 -12.31 1.58 -11.95
CA ARG A 161 -12.80 2.82 -12.58
C ARG A 161 -12.02 4.05 -12.12
#